data_AF-A0A1W1HXV7-F1
#
_entry.id   AF-A0A1W1HXV7-F1
#
_cell.length_a   1.000
_cell.length_b   1.000
_cell.length_c   1.000
_cell.angle_alpha   90.00
_cell.angle_beta   90.00
_cell.angle_gamma   90.00
#
_symmetry.space_group_name_H-M   'P 1'
#
loop_
_entity.id
_entity.type
_entity.pdbx_description
1 polymer ?
#
loop_
_entity_poly.entity_id
_entity_poly.type
_entity_poly.pdbx_seq_one_letter_code
_entity_poly.pdbx_strand_id
1 'polypeptide(L)'
;MSHRTVLSFALLAVLVGGIHGCTTMQAGSATTLPSSAFFPVDVNELKSLQTIAHAQDSRMKNCHKGPACEDAYYTRGLVALFENRADAITVFQELHTAMPNSRYEAATTGWLNLLQDTAPSSKHHQALMVQLKQEVLHNLLERSDLTALRTVKDHDRRVAELK
;
A
#
# COMPACT_ATOMS: atom_id res chain seq x y z
N MET A 1 -30.25 -18.53 55.04
CA MET A 1 -31.22 -17.54 54.49
C MET A 1 -31.13 -16.32 55.40
N SER A 2 -30.76 -15.11 54.97
CA SER A 2 -31.25 -14.40 53.78
C SER A 2 -30.18 -13.48 53.22
N HIS A 3 -29.85 -13.71 51.94
CA HIS A 3 -29.44 -12.67 51.00
C HIS A 3 -30.39 -11.47 51.12
N ARG A 4 -29.86 -10.24 51.15
CA ARG A 4 -30.43 -9.00 50.59
C ARG A 4 -29.85 -7.80 51.33
N THR A 5 -28.63 -7.44 50.99
CA THR A 5 -28.23 -6.03 50.85
C THR A 5 -26.90 -5.99 50.09
N VAL A 6 -26.98 -6.56 48.89
CA VAL A 6 -26.17 -6.14 47.76
C VAL A 6 -26.48 -4.66 47.52
N LEU A 7 -25.44 -3.90 47.18
CA LEU A 7 -25.47 -2.48 46.82
C LEU A 7 -25.56 -1.49 47.98
N SER A 8 -24.41 -0.99 48.40
CA SER A 8 -24.15 0.44 48.29
C SER A 8 -22.66 0.70 48.32
N PHE A 9 -22.12 0.92 47.11
CA PHE A 9 -21.15 1.96 46.79
C PHE A 9 -20.10 2.25 47.86
N ALA A 10 -18.87 1.79 47.66
CA ALA A 10 -17.90 2.44 46.77
C ALA A 10 -16.76 2.97 47.65
N LEU A 11 -15.66 3.27 46.97
CA LEU A 11 -14.48 3.97 47.47
C LEU A 11 -13.40 3.13 48.17
N LEU A 12 -12.26 3.15 47.46
CA LEU A 12 -10.88 3.12 47.95
C LEU A 12 -10.30 1.76 48.37
N ALA A 13 -9.13 1.33 47.91
CA ALA A 13 -8.07 2.02 47.18
C ALA A 13 -7.30 1.05 46.29
N VAL A 14 -7.08 1.54 45.08
CA VAL A 14 -6.11 1.05 44.09
C VAL A 14 -4.69 1.31 44.62
N LEU A 15 -3.75 0.51 44.10
CA LEU A 15 -2.31 0.75 43.91
C LEU A 15 -1.39 -0.02 44.86
N VAL A 16 -0.73 -1.05 44.31
CA VAL A 16 0.72 -1.34 44.27
C VAL A 16 0.81 -2.65 43.49
N GLY A 17 1.34 -2.74 42.27
CA GLY A 17 2.69 -2.40 41.85
C GLY A 17 3.38 -3.72 41.46
N GLY A 18 3.63 -3.94 40.17
CA GLY A 18 4.17 -5.20 39.65
C GLY A 18 4.56 -5.11 38.18
N ILE A 19 5.51 -4.24 37.88
CA ILE A 19 6.34 -4.27 36.67
C ILE A 19 7.12 -5.59 36.66
N HIS A 20 6.95 -6.43 35.63
CA HIS A 20 7.98 -7.29 35.03
C HIS A 20 7.45 -7.98 33.77
N GLY A 21 8.21 -7.84 32.67
CA GLY A 21 8.15 -8.74 31.51
C GLY A 21 7.64 -8.10 30.22
N CYS A 22 8.50 -7.38 29.50
CA CYS A 22 8.38 -7.35 28.04
C CYS A 22 8.66 -8.76 27.53
N THR A 23 7.62 -9.55 27.37
CA THR A 23 7.70 -10.79 26.62
C THR A 23 8.09 -10.45 25.19
N THR A 24 9.21 -11.02 24.75
CA THR A 24 9.59 -11.09 23.35
C THR A 24 8.45 -11.75 22.58
N MET A 25 7.61 -10.95 21.92
CA MET A 25 6.64 -11.48 20.98
C MET A 25 7.40 -12.02 19.80
N GLN A 26 7.51 -13.34 19.77
CA GLN A 26 7.77 -14.14 18.60
C GLN A 26 6.82 -13.65 17.50
N ALA A 27 7.38 -13.22 16.36
CA ALA A 27 6.63 -12.82 15.17
C ALA A 27 5.87 -14.03 14.61
N GLY A 28 4.75 -14.35 15.25
CA GLY A 28 3.77 -15.32 14.80
C GLY A 28 2.80 -14.61 13.89
N SER A 29 2.74 -15.09 12.64
CA SER A 29 1.75 -14.81 11.59
C SER A 29 0.94 -13.53 11.79
N ALA A 30 1.40 -12.44 11.19
CA ALA A 30 0.59 -11.26 11.01
C ALA A 30 -0.63 -11.64 10.18
N THR A 31 -1.77 -11.87 10.83
CA THR A 31 -3.08 -11.72 10.21
C THR A 31 -3.21 -10.24 9.90
N THR A 32 -2.65 -9.80 8.77
CA THR A 32 -2.73 -8.42 8.30
C THR A 32 -4.21 -8.06 8.20
N LEU A 33 -4.69 -7.13 9.04
CA LEU A 33 -6.03 -6.58 8.86
C LEU A 33 -6.13 -6.07 7.41
N PRO A 34 -7.30 -6.16 6.76
CA PRO A 34 -7.47 -5.70 5.38
C PRO A 34 -7.15 -4.20 5.19
N SER A 35 -7.04 -3.44 6.29
CA SER A 35 -6.65 -2.02 6.31
C SER A 35 -5.15 -1.76 6.57
N SER A 36 -4.31 -2.80 6.59
CA SER A 36 -2.85 -2.64 6.66
C SER A 36 -2.21 -2.65 5.27
N ALA A 37 -1.08 -1.97 5.12
CA ALA A 37 -0.30 -2.03 3.88
C ALA A 37 0.11 -3.46 3.55
N PHE A 38 0.15 -3.78 2.26
CA PHE A 38 0.56 -5.11 1.80
C PHE A 38 2.08 -5.30 1.88
N PHE A 39 2.83 -4.24 1.59
CA PHE A 39 4.27 -4.18 1.81
C PHE A 39 4.64 -3.11 2.85
N PRO A 40 5.62 -3.38 3.74
CA PRO A 40 6.16 -2.34 4.60
C PRO A 40 6.92 -1.32 3.75
N VAL A 41 6.80 -0.04 4.09
CA VAL A 41 7.47 1.08 3.40
C VAL A 41 8.45 1.78 4.32
N ASP A 42 9.62 2.12 3.78
CA ASP A 42 10.62 2.88 4.52
C ASP A 42 10.34 4.39 4.41
N VAL A 43 10.66 5.15 5.46
CA VAL A 43 10.42 6.61 5.50
C VAL A 43 11.11 7.37 4.36
N ASN A 44 12.22 6.84 3.84
CA ASN A 44 12.95 7.43 2.72
C ASN A 44 12.22 7.25 1.38
N GLU A 45 11.40 6.21 1.26
CA GLU A 45 10.66 5.86 0.05
C GLU A 45 9.27 6.51 0.03
N LEU A 46 8.71 6.76 1.22
CA LEU A 46 7.35 7.25 1.41
C LEU A 46 7.07 8.54 0.63
N LYS A 47 7.98 9.52 0.68
CA LYS A 47 7.79 10.81 0.00
C LYS A 47 7.73 10.65 -1.52
N SER A 48 8.58 9.79 -2.09
CA SER A 48 8.60 9.52 -3.53
C SER A 48 7.32 8.79 -3.95
N LEU A 49 6.90 7.78 -3.18
CA LEU A 49 5.67 7.04 -3.43
C LEU A 49 4.42 7.94 -3.36
N GLN A 50 4.32 8.82 -2.37
CA GLN A 50 3.25 9.81 -2.27
C GLN A 50 3.21 10.76 -3.49
N THR A 51 4.39 11.19 -3.95
CA THR A 51 4.49 12.05 -5.15
C THR A 51 3.98 11.31 -6.39
N ILE A 52 4.33 10.03 -6.54
CA ILE A 52 3.84 9.18 -7.64
C ILE A 52 2.31 9.00 -7.53
N ALA A 53 1.79 8.70 -6.33
CA ALA A 53 0.35 8.54 -6.09
C ALA A 53 -0.43 9.78 -6.52
N HIS A 54 -0.05 10.97 -6.01
CA HIS A 54 -0.71 12.22 -6.36
C HIS A 54 -0.69 12.53 -7.86
N ALA A 55 0.42 12.21 -8.53
CA ALA A 55 0.52 12.36 -9.99
C ALA A 55 -0.45 11.43 -10.73
N GLN A 56 -0.61 10.18 -10.28
CA GLN A 56 -1.56 9.26 -10.89
C GLN A 56 -3.01 9.61 -10.55
N ASP A 57 -3.32 10.02 -9.33
CA ASP A 57 -4.67 10.48 -8.93
C ASP A 57 -5.13 11.64 -9.82
N SER A 58 -4.23 12.59 -10.13
CA SER A 58 -4.51 13.69 -11.04
C SER A 58 -4.79 13.19 -12.47
N ARG A 59 -4.04 12.20 -12.96
CA ARG A 59 -4.26 11.61 -14.29
C ARG A 59 -5.56 10.84 -14.37
N MET A 60 -5.88 10.05 -13.35
CA MET A 60 -7.10 9.26 -13.25
C MET A 60 -8.35 10.14 -13.28
N LYS A 61 -8.33 11.34 -12.68
CA LYS A 61 -9.44 12.30 -12.79
C LYS A 61 -9.71 12.79 -14.21
N ASN A 62 -8.71 12.78 -15.07
CA ASN A 62 -8.76 13.35 -16.42
C ASN A 62 -8.82 12.28 -17.52
N CYS A 63 -8.78 10.99 -17.16
CA CYS A 63 -8.81 9.89 -18.10
C CYS A 63 -9.89 8.89 -17.71
N HIS A 64 -10.51 8.24 -18.70
CA HIS A 64 -11.51 7.19 -18.46
C HIS A 64 -11.12 5.84 -19.08
N LYS A 65 -10.35 5.84 -20.18
CA LYS A 65 -9.91 4.62 -20.87
C LYS A 65 -8.65 4.86 -21.70
N GLY A 66 -8.02 3.77 -22.12
CA GLY A 66 -6.89 3.76 -23.05
C GLY A 66 -5.52 3.79 -22.37
N PRO A 67 -4.44 3.76 -23.16
CA PRO A 67 -3.12 3.36 -22.66
C PRO A 67 -2.58 4.23 -21.52
N ALA A 68 -2.80 5.55 -21.57
CA ALA A 68 -2.36 6.48 -20.53
C ALA A 68 -3.17 6.31 -19.23
N CYS A 69 -4.44 5.91 -19.34
CA CYS A 69 -5.29 5.67 -18.19
C CYS A 69 -4.94 4.33 -17.53
N GLU A 70 -4.76 3.28 -18.32
CA GLU A 70 -4.27 1.99 -17.85
C GLU A 70 -2.95 2.14 -17.08
N ASP A 71 -2.02 2.96 -17.59
CA ASP A 71 -0.76 3.30 -16.90
C ASP A 71 -1.00 3.93 -15.53
N ALA A 72 -1.90 4.92 -15.47
CA ALA A 72 -2.17 5.67 -14.26
C ALA A 72 -2.79 4.76 -13.19
N TYR A 73 -3.81 3.98 -13.56
CA TYR A 73 -4.47 3.02 -12.69
C TYR A 73 -3.51 1.93 -12.20
N TYR A 74 -2.76 1.31 -13.11
CA TYR A 74 -1.83 0.24 -12.73
C TYR A 74 -0.74 0.75 -11.79
N THR A 75 -0.15 1.91 -12.11
CA THR A 75 0.88 2.55 -11.26
C THR A 75 0.29 2.96 -9.90
N ARG A 76 -0.94 3.50 -9.88
CA ARG A 76 -1.62 3.87 -8.63
C ARG A 76 -1.88 2.65 -7.74
N GLY A 77 -2.31 1.53 -8.33
CA GLY A 77 -2.53 0.27 -7.63
C GLY A 77 -1.23 -0.29 -7.03
N LEU A 78 -0.13 -0.21 -7.78
CA LEU A 78 1.19 -0.61 -7.27
C LEU A 78 1.63 0.25 -6.07
N VAL A 79 1.41 1.58 -6.10
CA VAL A 79 1.72 2.43 -4.95
C VAL A 79 0.82 2.10 -3.75
N ALA A 80 -0.46 1.81 -3.99
CA ALA A 80 -1.41 1.44 -2.94
C ALA A 80 -0.98 0.18 -2.16
N LEU A 81 -0.17 -0.72 -2.76
CA LEU A 81 0.40 -1.88 -2.06
C LEU A 81 1.20 -1.47 -0.81
N PHE A 82 1.79 -0.28 -0.81
CA PHE A 82 2.57 0.27 0.31
C PHE A 82 1.74 1.14 1.26
N GLU A 83 0.52 1.50 0.85
CA GLU A 83 -0.37 2.39 1.61
C GLU A 83 -1.42 1.58 2.37
N ASN A 84 -2.21 0.79 1.64
CA ASN A 84 -3.34 0.05 2.17
C ASN A 84 -3.74 -1.09 1.22
N ARG A 85 -3.84 -2.32 1.74
CA ARG A 85 -4.25 -3.50 0.97
C ARG A 85 -5.63 -3.33 0.33
N ALA A 86 -6.60 -2.76 1.05
CA ALA A 86 -7.95 -2.55 0.51
C ALA A 86 -7.95 -1.55 -0.65
N ASP A 87 -7.22 -0.44 -0.53
CA ASP A 87 -7.12 0.55 -1.61
C ASP A 87 -6.46 -0.05 -2.86
N ALA A 88 -5.43 -0.89 -2.68
CA ALA A 88 -4.80 -1.60 -3.80
C ALA A 88 -5.79 -2.52 -4.51
N ILE A 89 -6.57 -3.28 -3.74
CA ILE A 89 -7.63 -4.14 -4.29
C ILE A 89 -8.63 -3.31 -5.08
N THR A 90 -9.13 -2.20 -4.51
CA THR A 90 -10.10 -1.33 -5.18
C THR A 90 -9.57 -0.80 -6.51
N VAL A 91 -8.34 -0.28 -6.54
CA VAL A 91 -7.76 0.28 -7.77
C VAL A 91 -7.53 -0.80 -8.83
N PHE A 92 -7.03 -1.99 -8.44
CA PHE A 92 -6.84 -3.09 -9.38
C PHE A 92 -8.17 -3.67 -9.89
N GLN A 93 -9.20 -3.73 -9.04
CA GLN A 93 -10.55 -4.11 -9.46
C GLN A 93 -11.12 -3.10 -10.46
N GLU A 94 -10.93 -1.81 -10.23
CA GLU A 94 -11.38 -0.77 -11.14
C GLU A 94 -10.67 -0.87 -12.50
N LEU A 95 -9.35 -1.07 -12.52
CA LEU A 95 -8.59 -1.32 -13.76
C LEU A 95 -9.13 -2.54 -14.52
N HIS A 96 -9.35 -3.65 -13.81
CA HIS A 96 -9.83 -4.90 -14.40
C HIS A 96 -11.24 -4.76 -14.99
N THR A 97 -12.12 -4.01 -14.34
CA THR A 97 -13.53 -3.88 -14.73
C THR A 97 -13.78 -2.76 -15.73
N ALA A 98 -13.16 -1.59 -15.56
CA ALA A 98 -13.35 -0.44 -16.42
C ALA A 98 -12.56 -0.56 -17.74
N MET A 99 -11.43 -1.28 -17.72
CA MET A 99 -10.55 -1.45 -18.87
C MET A 99 -10.22 -2.95 -19.10
N PRO A 100 -11.23 -3.75 -19.49
CA PRO A 100 -11.01 -5.14 -19.85
C PRO A 100 -10.06 -5.24 -21.04
N ASN A 101 -9.16 -6.22 -21.03
CA ASN A 101 -8.06 -6.37 -21.99
C ASN A 101 -6.99 -5.25 -21.95
N SER A 102 -6.84 -4.56 -20.81
CA SER A 102 -5.68 -3.69 -20.62
C SER A 102 -4.38 -4.49 -20.77
N ARG A 103 -3.27 -3.82 -21.13
CA ARG A 103 -1.96 -4.49 -21.18
C ARG A 103 -1.50 -5.08 -19.84
N TYR A 104 -2.16 -4.68 -18.75
CA TYR A 104 -1.87 -5.11 -17.39
C TYR A 104 -2.83 -6.19 -16.89
N GLU A 105 -3.70 -6.74 -17.72
CA GLU A 105 -4.75 -7.69 -17.29
C GLU A 105 -4.17 -8.87 -16.49
N ALA A 106 -3.18 -9.57 -17.04
CA ALA A 106 -2.55 -10.70 -16.36
C ALA A 106 -1.91 -10.30 -15.02
N ALA A 107 -1.21 -9.16 -14.99
CA ALA A 107 -0.58 -8.65 -13.77
C ALA A 107 -1.62 -8.22 -12.73
N THR A 108 -2.71 -7.59 -13.16
CA THR A 108 -3.81 -7.13 -12.31
C THR A 108 -4.52 -8.32 -11.67
N THR A 109 -4.82 -9.36 -12.44
CA THR A 109 -5.37 -10.62 -11.92
C THR A 109 -4.41 -11.28 -10.93
N GLY A 110 -3.11 -11.29 -11.24
CA GLY A 110 -2.08 -11.79 -10.33
C GLY A 110 -2.07 -11.05 -8.98
N TRP A 111 -2.12 -9.71 -9.02
CA TRP A 111 -2.21 -8.89 -7.82
C TRP A 111 -3.48 -9.15 -7.02
N LEU A 112 -4.65 -9.22 -7.67
CA LEU A 112 -5.91 -9.49 -6.98
C LEU A 112 -5.90 -10.84 -6.26
N ASN A 113 -5.38 -11.88 -6.91
CA ASN A 113 -5.24 -13.20 -6.29
C ASN A 113 -4.29 -13.14 -5.07
N LEU A 114 -3.13 -12.49 -5.22
CA LEU A 114 -2.16 -12.37 -4.14
C LEU A 114 -2.68 -11.52 -2.98
N LEU A 115 -3.39 -10.43 -3.29
CA LEU A 115 -4.02 -9.53 -2.33
C LEU A 115 -5.27 -10.13 -1.69
N GLN A 116 -5.78 -11.26 -2.14
CA GLN A 116 -6.92 -11.96 -1.52
C GLN A 116 -6.48 -13.23 -0.81
N ASP A 117 -5.24 -13.70 -1.05
CA ASP A 117 -4.72 -14.88 -0.41
C ASP A 117 -4.61 -14.69 1.11
N THR A 118 -5.02 -15.72 1.84
CA THR A 118 -4.96 -15.83 3.30
C THR A 118 -4.17 -17.07 3.73
N ALA A 119 -3.47 -17.72 2.81
CA ALA A 119 -2.75 -18.96 3.06
C ALA A 119 -1.63 -18.77 4.11
N PRO A 120 -1.30 -19.82 4.88
CA PRO A 120 -0.19 -19.80 5.82
C PRO A 120 1.13 -19.53 5.09
N SER A 121 1.83 -18.46 5.49
CA SER A 121 3.08 -18.05 4.85
C SER A 121 4.23 -19.01 5.19
N SER A 122 4.78 -19.67 4.17
CA SER A 122 6.02 -20.45 4.29
C SER A 122 7.26 -19.54 4.20
N LYS A 123 8.42 -19.99 4.67
CA LYS A 123 9.69 -19.22 4.55
C LYS A 123 10.03 -18.88 3.10
N HIS A 124 9.74 -19.80 2.17
CA HIS A 124 9.96 -19.58 0.74
C HIS A 124 9.02 -18.49 0.19
N HIS A 125 7.75 -18.53 0.59
CA HIS A 125 6.78 -17.48 0.26
C HIS A 125 7.23 -16.12 0.80
N GLN A 126 7.71 -16.05 2.03
CA GLN A 126 8.22 -14.80 2.62
C GLN A 126 9.42 -14.23 1.83
N ALA A 127 10.38 -15.06 1.42
CA ALA A 127 11.51 -14.61 0.61
C ALA A 127 11.07 -14.07 -0.77
N LEU A 128 10.11 -14.76 -1.41
CA LEU A 128 9.52 -14.30 -2.67
C LEU A 128 8.82 -12.95 -2.50
N MET A 129 8.09 -12.75 -1.40
CA MET A 129 7.41 -11.48 -1.10
C MET A 129 8.39 -10.31 -0.92
N VAL A 130 9.56 -10.55 -0.32
CA VAL A 130 10.61 -9.53 -0.21
C VAL A 130 11.17 -9.15 -1.58
N GLN A 131 11.42 -10.14 -2.45
CA GLN A 131 11.89 -9.89 -3.82
C GLN A 131 10.84 -9.12 -4.63
N LEU A 132 9.58 -9.52 -4.51
CA LEU A 132 8.46 -8.85 -5.19
C LEU A 132 8.31 -7.41 -4.72
N LYS A 133 8.42 -7.14 -3.40
CA LYS A 133 8.46 -5.77 -2.87
C LYS A 133 9.53 -4.95 -3.58
N GLN A 134 10.76 -5.48 -3.61
CA GLN A 134 11.91 -4.75 -4.14
C GLN A 134 11.75 -4.44 -5.63
N GLU A 135 11.26 -5.41 -6.40
CA GLU A 135 11.01 -5.25 -7.83
C GLU A 135 9.95 -4.18 -8.09
N VAL A 136 8.84 -4.19 -7.36
CA VAL A 136 7.79 -3.18 -7.50
C VAL A 136 8.33 -1.80 -7.17
N LEU A 137 9.05 -1.68 -6.05
CA LEU A 137 9.61 -0.40 -5.62
C LEU A 137 10.61 0.14 -6.65
N HIS A 138 11.51 -0.72 -7.16
CA HIS A 138 12.48 -0.33 -8.17
C HIS A 138 11.80 0.21 -9.44
N ASN A 139 10.82 -0.53 -9.97
CA ASN A 139 10.08 -0.11 -11.16
C ASN A 139 9.32 1.21 -10.97
N LEU A 140 8.73 1.43 -9.80
CA LEU A 140 8.02 2.68 -9.48
C LEU A 140 8.97 3.88 -9.46
N LEU A 141 10.12 3.73 -8.79
CA LEU A 141 11.09 4.81 -8.63
C LEU A 141 11.82 5.11 -9.94
N GLU A 142 12.27 4.10 -10.68
CA GLU A 142 12.93 4.28 -11.98
C GLU A 142 12.02 5.01 -12.98
N ARG A 143 10.75 4.62 -13.05
CA ARG A 143 9.76 5.28 -13.92
C ARG A 143 9.54 6.74 -13.54
N SER A 144 9.60 7.04 -12.24
CA SER A 144 9.46 8.41 -11.73
C SER A 144 10.66 9.27 -12.11
N ASP A 145 11.88 8.73 -12.00
CA ASP A 145 13.12 9.42 -12.36
C ASP A 145 13.16 9.73 -13.86
N LEU A 146 12.78 8.77 -14.71
CA LEU A 146 12.67 8.99 -16.16
C LEU A 146 11.65 10.07 -16.50
N THR A 147 10.56 10.18 -15.74
CA THR A 147 9.56 11.21 -15.94
C THR A 147 10.10 12.59 -15.53
N ALA A 148 10.81 12.67 -14.39
CA ALA A 148 11.45 13.89 -13.93
C ALA A 148 12.54 14.39 -14.89
N LEU A 149 13.36 13.49 -15.45
CA LEU A 149 14.37 13.85 -16.43
C LEU A 149 13.76 14.45 -17.71
N ARG A 150 12.63 13.91 -18.17
CA ARG A 150 11.92 14.43 -19.35
C ARG A 150 11.36 15.82 -19.09
N THR A 151 10.78 16.07 -17.92
CA THR A 151 10.22 17.40 -17.60
C THR A 151 11.29 18.48 -17.50
N VAL A 152 12.47 18.15 -16.95
CA VAL A 152 13.63 19.06 -16.92
C VAL A 152 14.10 19.37 -18.35
N LYS A 153 14.29 18.34 -19.18
CA LYS A 153 14.70 18.52 -20.58
C LYS A 153 13.72 19.39 -21.37
N ASP A 154 12.41 19.19 -21.19
CA ASP A 154 11.39 19.99 -21.84
C ASP A 154 11.36 21.44 -21.34
N HIS A 155 11.62 21.64 -20.05
CA HIS A 155 11.75 22.98 -19.48
C HIS A 155 12.96 23.73 -20.08
N ASP A 156 14.12 23.09 -20.13
CA ASP A 156 15.34 23.67 -20.71
C ASP A 156 15.15 24.03 -22.19
N ARG A 157 14.47 23.17 -22.95
CA ARG A 157 14.14 23.46 -24.35
C ARG A 157 13.28 24.71 -24.49
N ARG A 158 12.23 24.85 -23.66
CA ARG A 158 11.37 26.05 -23.69
C ARG A 158 12.13 27.31 -23.29
N VAL A 159 13.07 27.23 -22.35
CA VAL A 159 13.93 28.37 -21.98
C VAL A 159 14.87 28.76 -23.12
N ALA A 160 15.40 27.79 -23.86
CA ALA A 160 16.27 28.04 -25.01
C ALA A 160 15.53 28.68 -26.19
N GLU A 161 14.26 28.33 -26.42
CA GLU A 161 13.41 28.93 -27.48
C GLU A 161 13.01 30.40 -27.19
N LEU A 162 13.23 30.91 -25.98
CA LEU A 162 12.91 32.27 -25.56
C LEU A 162 14.11 33.24 -25.58
N LYS A 163 15.28 32.79 -26.04
CA LYS A 163 16.51 33.59 -26.20
C LYS A 163 16.83 33.81 -27.66
#